data_AF-A0A9Q1M3S1-F1
#
_entry.id   AF-A0A9Q1M3S1-F1
#
_cell.length_a   1.000
_cell.length_b   1.000
_cell.length_c   1.000
_cell.angle_alpha   90.00
_cell.angle_beta   90.00
_cell.angle_gamma   90.00
#
_symmetry.space_group_name_H-M   'P 1'
#
loop_
_entity.id
_entity.type
_entity.pdbx_description
1 polymer ?
#
loop_
_entity_poly.entity_id
_entity_poly.type
_entity_poly.pdbx_seq_one_letter_code
_entity_poly.pdbx_strand_id
1 'polypeptide(L)'
;MAALNQLPPLAVFGRTVSLFPLLFVLSVTAIKDGYEDWRRHRSDRNENNPEALVHQYGKFQFKRWKKIRVGEVVKILANETMPCDMVLLGTSDPSGIAYIQTMNLDGESNLKTRFPLSQSNIILRGCQLMNTEWAVGVVVYAGLETKAMLNSTASPSKRSRLETYMNQETLCLSIFLFVMCLAVAVEMGLWLKRHEEQLDTLPYYRRVYFGEGINHGK
;
A
#
# COMPACT_ATOMS: atom_id res chain seq x y z
N MET A 1 -7.31 26.58 0.13
CA MET A 1 -8.10 27.15 1.24
C MET A 1 -7.24 27.54 2.44
N ALA A 2 -6.52 26.63 3.11
CA ALA A 2 -5.72 26.96 4.31
C ALA A 2 -4.62 28.03 4.10
N ALA A 3 -3.94 28.04 2.94
CA ALA A 3 -2.95 29.07 2.60
C ALA A 3 -3.57 30.44 2.25
N LEU A 4 -4.80 30.46 1.70
CA LEU A 4 -5.52 31.69 1.35
C LEU A 4 -6.02 32.45 2.60
N ASN A 5 -6.31 31.72 3.69
CA ASN A 5 -6.66 32.29 4.99
C ASN A 5 -5.46 32.97 5.71
N GLN A 6 -4.27 32.99 5.08
CA GLN A 6 -3.10 33.70 5.58
C GLN A 6 -2.96 35.12 5.01
N LEU A 7 -3.85 35.59 4.14
CA LEU A 7 -3.87 36.99 3.71
C LEU A 7 -4.65 37.85 4.72
N PRO A 8 -4.08 38.94 5.26
CA PRO A 8 -4.70 39.76 6.30
C PRO A 8 -6.10 40.33 5.97
N PRO A 9 -6.47 40.68 4.71
CA PRO A 9 -7.81 41.21 4.42
C PRO A 9 -8.94 40.15 4.36
N LEU A 10 -8.64 38.85 4.50
CA LEU A 10 -9.62 37.75 4.35
C LEU A 10 -9.74 36.83 5.57
N ALA A 11 -9.03 37.12 6.67
CA ALA A 11 -8.95 36.26 7.84
C ALA A 11 -10.17 36.47 8.78
N VAL A 12 -11.26 35.72 8.56
CA VAL A 12 -12.49 35.79 9.38
C VAL A 12 -12.41 34.92 10.65
N PHE A 13 -11.49 33.96 10.72
CA PHE A 13 -11.25 33.12 11.90
C PHE A 13 -9.75 33.09 12.23
N GLY A 14 -9.41 33.09 13.53
CA GLY A 14 -8.02 33.03 13.98
C GLY A 14 -7.25 31.88 13.32
N ARG A 15 -6.11 32.20 12.69
CA ARG A 15 -5.28 31.27 11.88
C ARG A 15 -5.08 29.90 12.54
N THR A 16 -4.94 29.87 13.87
CA THR A 16 -4.72 28.66 14.68
C THR A 16 -5.92 27.71 14.73
N VAL A 17 -7.15 28.24 14.81
CA VAL A 17 -8.37 27.44 14.97
C VAL A 17 -8.70 26.64 13.70
N SER A 18 -8.40 27.21 12.52
CA SER A 18 -8.66 26.54 11.23
C SER A 18 -7.67 25.44 10.87
N LEU A 19 -6.46 25.48 11.40
CA LEU A 19 -5.39 24.51 11.10
C LEU A 19 -5.46 23.25 11.97
N PHE A 20 -6.00 23.38 13.19
CA PHE A 20 -6.03 22.28 14.16
C PHE A 20 -6.77 21.02 13.68
N PRO A 21 -8.00 21.09 13.11
CA PRO A 21 -8.72 19.89 12.67
C PRO A 21 -8.03 19.19 11.50
N LEU A 22 -7.46 19.95 10.57
CA LEU A 22 -6.76 19.40 9.41
C LEU A 22 -5.47 18.68 9.85
N LEU A 23 -4.71 19.31 10.75
CA LEU A 23 -3.49 18.72 11.30
C LEU A 23 -3.79 17.45 12.09
N PHE A 24 -4.87 17.45 12.88
CA PHE A 24 -5.33 16.27 13.60
C PHE A 24 -5.66 15.11 12.67
N VAL A 25 -6.49 15.34 11.64
CA VAL A 25 -6.88 14.30 10.68
C VAL A 25 -5.67 13.77 9.92
N LEU A 26 -4.81 14.65 9.37
CA LEU A 26 -3.60 14.24 8.66
C LEU A 26 -2.64 13.44 9.55
N SER A 27 -2.51 13.82 10.83
CA SER A 27 -1.66 13.11 11.79
C SER A 27 -2.20 11.71 12.07
N VAL A 28 -3.51 11.58 12.32
CA VAL A 28 -4.14 10.27 12.56
C VAL A 28 -4.01 9.36 11.33
N THR A 29 -4.23 9.89 10.12
CA THR A 29 -4.04 9.12 8.87
C THR A 29 -2.59 8.67 8.71
N ALA A 30 -1.63 9.57 8.89
CA ALA A 30 -0.21 9.23 8.77
C ALA A 30 0.24 8.18 9.81
N ILE A 31 -0.25 8.27 11.05
CA ILE A 31 0.04 7.27 12.09
C ILE A 31 -0.56 5.92 11.72
N LYS A 32 -1.82 5.89 11.26
CA LYS A 32 -2.49 4.65 10.86
C LYS A 32 -1.76 4.00 9.68
N ASP A 33 -1.50 4.75 8.62
CA ASP A 33 -0.85 4.24 7.42
C ASP A 33 0.58 3.77 7.74
N GLY A 34 1.32 4.54 8.54
CA GLY A 34 2.65 4.15 9.02
C GLY A 34 2.63 2.90 9.91
N TYR A 35 1.62 2.74 10.77
CA TYR A 35 1.44 1.53 11.58
C TYR A 35 1.11 0.31 10.72
N GLU A 36 0.23 0.46 9.74
CA GLU A 36 -0.10 -0.61 8.79
C GLU A 36 1.11 -1.03 7.97
N ASP A 37 1.89 -0.07 7.46
CA ASP A 37 3.09 -0.33 6.67
C ASP A 37 4.19 -1.01 7.50
N TRP A 38 4.41 -0.54 8.73
CA TRP A 38 5.34 -1.18 9.67
C TRP A 38 4.93 -2.61 10.00
N ARG A 39 3.64 -2.84 10.23
CA ARG A 39 3.11 -4.18 10.52
C ARG A 39 3.31 -5.12 9.33
N ARG A 40 3.11 -4.66 8.09
CA ARG A 40 3.37 -5.45 6.87
C ARG A 40 4.83 -5.85 6.78
N HIS A 41 5.75 -4.89 6.91
CA HIS A 41 7.18 -5.19 6.89
C HIS A 41 7.63 -6.11 8.03
N ARG A 42 7.00 -6.02 9.20
CA ARG A 42 7.25 -6.95 10.31
C ARG A 42 6.79 -8.37 9.97
N SER A 43 5.66 -8.52 9.28
CA SER A 43 5.15 -9.81 8.80
C SER A 43 6.11 -10.44 7.79
N ASP A 44 6.53 -9.68 6.78
CA ASP A 44 7.47 -10.14 5.74
C ASP A 44 8.80 -10.58 6.36
N ARG A 45 9.26 -9.89 7.42
CA ARG A 45 10.50 -10.25 8.11
C ARG A 45 10.39 -11.55 8.90
N ASN A 46 9.20 -11.89 9.39
CA ASN A 46 8.98 -13.14 10.12
C ASN A 46 8.92 -14.33 9.14
N GLU A 47 8.24 -14.15 8.01
CA GLU A 47 8.14 -15.17 6.95
C GLU A 47 9.47 -15.46 6.23
N ASN A 48 10.42 -14.52 6.23
CA ASN A 48 11.71 -14.66 5.55
C ASN A 48 12.87 -15.21 6.40
N ASN A 49 12.66 -15.43 7.71
CA ASN A 49 13.66 -16.02 8.61
C ASN A 49 13.50 -17.51 9.00
N PRO A 50 12.57 -18.33 8.45
CA PRO A 50 12.57 -19.76 8.71
C PRO A 50 13.90 -20.43 8.32
N GLU A 51 14.17 -21.53 8.99
CA GLU A 51 15.33 -22.39 8.74
C GLU A 51 14.87 -23.72 8.14
N ALA A 52 15.73 -24.34 7.36
CA ALA A 52 15.53 -25.68 6.82
C ALA A 52 16.79 -26.50 7.02
N LEU A 53 16.64 -27.83 7.11
CA LEU A 53 17.77 -28.74 7.20
C LEU A 53 18.39 -28.95 5.82
N VAL A 54 19.60 -28.46 5.63
CA VAL A 54 20.34 -28.58 4.36
C VAL A 54 21.54 -29.50 4.55
N HIS A 55 21.76 -30.40 3.60
CA HIS A 55 22.91 -31.29 3.60
C HIS A 55 24.18 -30.51 3.25
N GLN A 56 25.10 -30.38 4.20
CA GLN A 56 26.39 -29.72 4.02
C GLN A 56 27.49 -30.56 4.68
N TYR A 57 28.55 -30.86 3.93
CA TYR A 57 29.73 -31.58 4.41
C TYR A 57 29.40 -32.92 5.11
N GLY A 58 28.47 -33.69 4.55
CA GLY A 58 28.08 -35.01 5.08
C GLY A 58 27.13 -34.99 6.27
N LYS A 59 26.64 -33.81 6.71
CA LYS A 59 25.65 -33.68 7.79
C LYS A 59 24.52 -32.71 7.41
N PHE A 60 23.33 -32.90 7.99
CA PHE A 60 22.25 -31.93 7.86
C PHE A 60 22.44 -30.81 8.89
N GLN A 61 22.47 -29.57 8.41
CA GLN A 61 22.62 -28.38 9.24
C GLN A 61 21.49 -27.39 8.96
N PHE A 62 21.08 -26.65 9.99
CA PHE A 62 20.08 -25.61 9.83
C PHE A 62 20.64 -24.45 9.01
N LYS A 63 19.91 -24.09 7.96
CA LYS A 63 20.23 -22.97 7.08
C LYS A 63 18.98 -22.14 6.85
N ARG A 64 19.11 -20.82 6.96
CA ARG A 64 18.02 -19.89 6.67
C ARG A 64 17.57 -20.02 5.21
N TRP A 65 16.27 -19.93 4.98
CA TRP A 65 15.67 -20.06 3.64
C TRP A 65 16.29 -19.11 2.62
N LYS A 66 16.53 -17.84 3.02
CA LYS A 66 17.19 -16.84 2.16
C LYS A 66 18.61 -17.17 1.71
N LYS A 67 19.27 -18.15 2.35
CA LYS A 67 20.63 -18.60 1.99
C LYS A 67 20.64 -19.88 1.17
N ILE A 68 19.50 -20.56 1.00
CA ILE A 68 19.38 -21.79 0.22
C ILE A 68 19.68 -21.50 -1.25
N ARG A 69 20.48 -22.35 -1.89
CA ARG A 69 20.87 -22.24 -3.30
C ARG A 69 20.43 -23.47 -4.08
N VAL A 70 20.30 -23.30 -5.40
CA VAL A 70 20.02 -24.39 -6.35
C VAL A 70 21.09 -25.48 -6.23
N GLY A 71 20.68 -26.74 -6.32
CA GLY A 71 21.55 -27.91 -6.22
C GLY A 71 21.82 -28.40 -4.79
N GLU A 72 21.40 -27.65 -3.76
CA GLU A 72 21.48 -28.14 -2.37
C GLU A 72 20.43 -29.23 -2.10
N VAL A 73 20.76 -30.17 -1.22
CA VAL A 73 19.82 -31.20 -0.76
C VAL A 73 19.19 -30.75 0.55
N VAL A 74 17.87 -30.72 0.59
CA VAL A 74 17.09 -30.26 1.75
C VAL A 74 16.30 -31.44 2.30
N LYS A 75 16.33 -31.59 3.63
CA LYS A 75 15.47 -32.49 4.39
C LYS A 75 14.32 -31.68 4.99
N ILE A 76 13.11 -32.15 4.76
CA ILE A 76 11.87 -31.55 5.24
C ILE A 76 11.20 -32.52 6.19
N LEU A 77 10.75 -32.03 7.34
CA LEU A 77 10.10 -32.84 8.36
C LEU A 77 8.56 -32.80 8.20
N ALA A 78 7.88 -33.72 8.89
CA ALA A 78 6.43 -33.76 8.94
C ALA A 78 5.84 -32.41 9.35
N ASN A 79 4.77 -31.99 8.67
CA ASN A 79 4.05 -30.73 8.87
C ASN A 79 4.90 -29.46 8.61
N GLU A 80 6.08 -29.58 8.00
CA GLU A 80 6.86 -28.42 7.59
C GLU A 80 6.49 -27.95 6.18
N THR A 81 6.65 -26.64 5.97
CA THR A 81 6.42 -26.00 4.66
C THR A 81 7.69 -26.02 3.83
N MET A 82 7.54 -26.30 2.54
CA MET A 82 8.62 -26.38 1.58
C MET A 82 9.23 -24.99 1.32
N PRO A 83 10.56 -24.80 1.51
CA PRO A 83 11.21 -23.50 1.37
C PRO A 83 11.33 -23.00 -0.07
N CYS A 84 11.40 -23.91 -1.03
CA CYS A 84 11.79 -23.66 -2.41
C CYS A 84 11.27 -24.78 -3.32
N ASP A 85 11.37 -24.58 -4.64
CA ASP A 85 10.93 -25.61 -5.57
C ASP A 85 11.99 -26.69 -5.66
N MET A 86 11.61 -27.93 -5.34
CA MET A 86 12.54 -29.05 -5.22
C MET A 86 12.01 -30.31 -5.89
N VAL A 87 12.94 -31.14 -6.33
CA VAL A 87 12.66 -32.47 -6.86
C VAL A 87 12.82 -33.49 -5.74
N LEU A 88 11.77 -34.28 -5.51
CA LEU A 88 11.76 -35.31 -4.48
C LEU A 88 12.73 -36.45 -4.83
N LEU A 89 13.69 -36.70 -3.94
CA LEU A 89 14.68 -37.78 -4.05
C LEU A 89 14.26 -39.02 -3.26
N GLY A 90 13.64 -38.81 -2.10
CA GLY A 90 13.24 -39.90 -1.21
C GLY A 90 12.30 -39.42 -0.12
N THR A 91 11.64 -40.39 0.51
CA THR A 91 10.59 -40.17 1.49
C THR A 91 10.68 -41.26 2.56
N SER A 92 10.23 -40.97 3.78
CA SER A 92 10.24 -41.94 4.88
C SER A 92 9.12 -42.97 4.79
N ASP A 93 8.15 -42.76 3.92
CA ASP A 93 7.02 -43.67 3.74
C ASP A 93 7.48 -45.02 3.13
N PRO A 94 7.04 -46.17 3.68
CA PRO A 94 7.40 -47.49 3.16
C PRO A 94 6.97 -47.74 1.72
N SER A 95 5.92 -47.07 1.25
CA SER A 95 5.43 -47.18 -0.13
C SER A 95 6.23 -46.31 -1.10
N GLY A 96 7.16 -45.50 -0.60
CA GLY A 96 7.93 -44.55 -1.40
C GLY A 96 7.08 -43.38 -1.89
N ILE A 97 5.98 -43.01 -1.20
CA ILE A 97 5.10 -41.90 -1.58
C ILE A 97 5.29 -40.73 -0.60
N ALA A 98 5.27 -39.50 -1.11
CA ALA A 98 5.14 -38.31 -0.28
C ALA A 98 3.75 -37.70 -0.45
N TYR A 99 3.10 -37.37 0.67
CA TYR A 99 1.81 -36.68 0.66
C TYR A 99 2.03 -35.19 0.85
N ILE A 100 1.60 -34.41 -0.13
CA ILE A 100 1.84 -32.97 -0.20
C ILE A 100 0.51 -32.23 -0.15
N GLN A 101 0.37 -31.30 0.79
CA GLN A 101 -0.78 -30.41 0.87
C GLN A 101 -0.49 -29.09 0.16
N THR A 102 -1.40 -28.66 -0.71
CA THR A 102 -1.26 -27.43 -1.53
C THR A 102 -2.27 -26.35 -1.16
N MET A 103 -2.81 -26.37 0.07
CA MET A 103 -3.79 -25.37 0.55
C MET A 103 -3.29 -23.93 0.39
N ASN A 104 -2.00 -23.69 0.61
CA ASN A 104 -1.41 -22.35 0.51
C ASN A 104 -1.26 -21.84 -0.94
N LEU A 105 -1.32 -22.73 -1.94
CA LEU A 105 -1.12 -22.38 -3.35
C LEU A 105 -2.44 -22.39 -4.14
N ASP A 106 -3.18 -23.49 -4.04
CA ASP A 106 -4.36 -23.74 -4.88
C ASP A 106 -5.67 -23.68 -4.07
N GLY A 107 -5.61 -23.53 -2.74
CA GLY A 107 -6.78 -23.59 -1.85
C GLY A 107 -7.39 -24.99 -1.68
N GLU A 108 -6.84 -26.01 -2.33
CA GLU A 108 -7.28 -27.39 -2.24
C GLU A 108 -6.83 -28.03 -0.92
N SER A 109 -7.79 -28.60 -0.17
CA SER A 109 -7.51 -29.32 1.09
C SER A 109 -7.03 -30.76 0.87
N ASN A 110 -7.22 -31.30 -0.33
CA ASN A 110 -6.84 -32.66 -0.68
C ASN A 110 -5.32 -32.84 -0.71
N LEU A 111 -4.86 -33.99 -0.22
CA LEU A 111 -3.46 -34.38 -0.29
C LEU A 111 -3.12 -34.86 -1.70
N LYS A 112 -2.08 -34.29 -2.29
CA LYS A 112 -1.52 -34.72 -3.58
C LYS A 112 -0.40 -35.73 -3.33
N THR A 113 -0.50 -36.91 -3.91
CA THR A 113 0.55 -37.94 -3.85
C THR A 113 1.66 -37.62 -4.84
N ARG A 114 2.92 -37.72 -4.39
CA ARG A 114 4.12 -37.49 -5.21
C ARG A 114 5.06 -38.67 -5.06
N PHE A 115 5.57 -39.16 -6.19
CA PHE A 115 6.56 -40.22 -6.24
C PHE A 115 7.96 -39.62 -6.44
N PRO A 116 8.97 -40.06 -5.68
CA PRO A 116 10.35 -39.68 -5.90
C PRO A 116 10.81 -40.03 -7.33
N LEU A 117 11.71 -39.22 -7.90
CA LEU A 117 12.37 -39.50 -9.19
C LEU A 117 11.45 -39.67 -10.43
N SER A 118 10.15 -39.34 -10.37
CA SER A 118 9.24 -39.34 -11.52
C SER A 118 9.17 -38.00 -12.26
N GLN A 119 8.79 -37.94 -13.54
CA GLN A 119 8.68 -36.67 -14.32
C GLN A 119 7.77 -35.60 -13.67
N SER A 120 6.84 -36.00 -12.80
CA SER A 120 5.90 -35.13 -12.08
C SER A 120 6.28 -34.85 -10.62
N ASN A 121 7.54 -35.05 -10.23
CA ASN A 121 8.03 -35.02 -8.84
C ASN A 121 8.47 -33.63 -8.31
N ILE A 122 8.25 -32.55 -9.06
CA ILE A 122 8.55 -31.20 -8.59
C ILE A 122 7.53 -30.79 -7.53
N ILE A 123 8.02 -30.47 -6.34
CA ILE A 123 7.27 -29.90 -5.22
C ILE A 123 7.54 -28.40 -5.21
N LEU A 124 6.47 -27.60 -5.12
CA LEU A 124 6.55 -26.14 -5.13
C LEU A 124 6.79 -25.58 -3.73
N ARG A 125 7.40 -24.39 -3.67
CA ARG A 125 7.48 -23.58 -2.44
C ARG A 125 6.08 -23.32 -1.87
N GLY A 126 5.93 -23.45 -0.55
CA GLY A 126 4.67 -23.18 0.15
C GLY A 126 3.76 -24.41 0.33
N CYS A 127 4.06 -25.51 -0.36
CA CYS A 127 3.46 -26.81 -0.07
C CYS A 127 3.86 -27.31 1.33
N GLN A 128 3.02 -28.13 1.96
CA GLN A 128 3.31 -28.75 3.26
C GLN A 128 3.45 -30.27 3.13
N LEU A 129 4.43 -30.85 3.83
CA LEU A 129 4.58 -32.30 3.93
C LEU A 129 3.60 -32.85 4.98
N MET A 130 2.76 -33.80 4.60
CA MET A 130 1.78 -34.42 5.49
C MET A 130 1.97 -35.94 5.50
N ASN A 131 1.49 -36.61 6.55
CA ASN A 131 1.46 -38.08 6.66
C ASN A 131 2.81 -38.79 6.42
N THR A 132 3.93 -38.07 6.50
CA THR A 132 5.27 -38.64 6.28
C THR A 132 6.26 -37.93 7.19
N GLU A 133 7.11 -38.70 7.88
CA GLU A 133 8.02 -38.19 8.92
C GLU A 133 9.08 -37.25 8.33
N TRP A 134 9.66 -37.65 7.20
CA TRP A 134 10.61 -36.81 6.48
C TRP A 134 10.59 -37.07 4.98
N ALA A 135 10.93 -36.05 4.22
CA ALA A 135 11.19 -36.11 2.79
C ALA A 135 12.53 -35.43 2.48
N VAL A 136 13.24 -35.93 1.47
CA VAL A 136 14.50 -35.35 1.01
C VAL A 136 14.35 -34.98 -0.46
N GLY A 137 14.75 -33.76 -0.81
CA GLY A 137 14.71 -33.25 -2.17
C GLY A 137 15.93 -32.42 -2.53
N VAL A 138 16.20 -32.29 -3.82
CA VAL A 138 17.21 -31.37 -4.37
C VAL A 138 16.54 -30.09 -4.83
N VAL A 139 17.10 -28.95 -4.46
CA VAL A 139 16.57 -27.63 -4.85
C VAL A 139 16.80 -27.39 -6.34
N VAL A 140 15.73 -27.08 -7.06
CA VAL A 140 15.77 -26.74 -8.49
C VAL A 140 15.65 -25.23 -8.69
N TYR A 141 14.73 -24.57 -7.99
CA TYR A 141 14.60 -23.11 -8.01
C TYR A 141 14.57 -22.56 -6.59
N ALA A 142 15.27 -21.45 -6.36
CA ALA A 142 15.38 -20.80 -5.05
C ALA A 142 15.03 -19.30 -5.13
N GLY A 143 14.44 -18.77 -4.06
CA GLY A 143 14.14 -17.34 -3.94
C GLY A 143 13.12 -16.84 -4.97
N LEU A 144 13.46 -15.74 -5.65
CA LEU A 144 12.60 -15.06 -6.64
C LEU A 144 12.30 -15.91 -7.89
N GLU A 145 13.11 -16.95 -8.14
CA GLU A 145 12.97 -17.82 -9.31
C GLU A 145 11.94 -18.94 -9.11
N THR A 146 11.43 -19.12 -7.88
CA THR A 146 10.40 -20.12 -7.59
C THR A 146 9.09 -19.78 -8.32
N LYS A 147 8.38 -20.79 -8.83
CA LYS A 147 7.11 -20.57 -9.55
C LYS A 147 6.08 -19.84 -8.70
N ALA A 148 6.05 -20.12 -7.40
CA ALA A 148 5.19 -19.43 -6.45
C ALA A 148 5.48 -17.92 -6.41
N MET A 149 6.75 -17.51 -6.51
CA MET A 149 7.13 -16.09 -6.53
C MET A 149 6.92 -15.44 -7.89
N LEU A 150 7.13 -16.16 -8.98
CA LEU A 150 6.83 -15.65 -10.33
C LEU A 150 5.33 -15.40 -10.53
N ASN A 151 4.48 -16.21 -9.88
CA ASN A 151 3.03 -16.00 -9.85
C ASN A 151 2.59 -15.01 -8.76
N SER A 152 3.50 -14.58 -7.87
CA SER A 152 3.20 -13.54 -6.90
C SER A 152 3.33 -12.18 -7.57
N THR A 153 2.21 -11.53 -7.87
CA THR A 153 2.23 -10.13 -8.29
C THR A 153 2.67 -9.27 -7.11
N ALA A 154 3.62 -8.35 -7.34
CA ALA A 154 3.95 -7.32 -6.35
C ALA A 154 2.65 -6.70 -5.84
N SER A 155 2.48 -6.64 -4.51
CA SER A 155 1.21 -6.25 -3.89
C SER A 155 0.74 -4.91 -4.45
N PRO A 156 -0.30 -4.88 -5.32
CA PRO A 156 -0.75 -3.63 -5.89
C PRO A 156 -1.34 -2.81 -4.74
N SER A 157 -1.14 -1.49 -4.75
CA SER A 157 -1.89 -0.61 -3.86
C SER A 157 -3.37 -0.74 -4.23
N LYS A 158 -4.11 -1.54 -3.45
CA LYS A 158 -5.54 -1.77 -3.65
C LYS A 158 -6.28 -0.49 -3.30
N ARG A 159 -6.40 0.41 -4.28
CA ARG A 159 -7.22 1.61 -4.18
C ARG A 159 -8.68 1.18 -4.14
N SER A 160 -9.39 1.47 -3.05
CA SER A 160 -10.78 1.04 -2.94
C SER A 160 -11.63 1.74 -4.00
N ARG A 161 -12.58 1.05 -4.63
CA ARG A 161 -13.56 1.69 -5.55
C ARG A 161 -14.28 2.84 -4.85
N LEU A 162 -14.47 2.74 -3.53
CA LEU A 162 -15.04 3.81 -2.69
C LEU A 162 -14.18 5.07 -2.70
N GLU A 163 -12.84 4.98 -2.73
CA GLU A 163 -11.96 6.16 -2.82
C GLU A 163 -12.16 6.92 -4.13
N THR A 164 -12.47 6.21 -5.22
CA THR A 164 -12.75 6.86 -6.51
C THR A 164 -14.08 7.59 -6.50
N TYR A 165 -15.12 6.98 -5.92
CA TYR A 165 -16.42 7.64 -5.71
C TYR A 165 -16.30 8.85 -4.78
N MET A 166 -15.58 8.73 -3.66
CA MET A 166 -15.32 9.84 -2.75
C MET A 166 -14.58 11.01 -3.44
N ASN A 167 -13.61 10.69 -4.29
CA ASN A 167 -12.88 11.71 -5.05
C ASN A 167 -13.78 12.40 -6.08
N GLN A 168 -14.71 11.67 -6.68
CA GLN A 168 -15.70 12.22 -7.61
C GLN A 168 -16.69 13.16 -6.89
N GLU A 169 -17.21 12.78 -5.72
CA GLU A 169 -18.08 13.66 -4.93
C GLU A 169 -17.36 14.92 -4.45
N THR A 170 -16.10 14.79 -4.03
CA THR A 170 -15.25 15.93 -3.65
C THR A 170 -15.10 16.91 -4.81
N LEU A 171 -14.88 16.40 -6.03
CA LEU A 171 -14.81 17.23 -7.24
C LEU A 171 -16.13 17.94 -7.52
N CYS A 172 -17.27 17.24 -7.48
CA CYS A 172 -18.59 17.85 -7.66
C CYS A 172 -18.86 18.97 -6.66
N LEU A 173 -18.57 18.74 -5.37
CA LEU A 173 -18.74 19.74 -4.31
C LEU A 173 -17.84 20.97 -4.54
N SER A 174 -16.59 20.77 -4.98
CA SER A 174 -15.68 21.87 -5.26
C SER A 174 -16.14 22.75 -6.44
N ILE A 175 -16.69 22.13 -7.50
CA ILE A 175 -17.25 22.85 -8.65
C ILE A 175 -18.48 23.65 -8.21
N PHE A 176 -19.39 23.03 -7.44
CA PHE A 176 -20.59 23.71 -6.94
C PHE A 176 -20.24 24.92 -6.06
N LEU A 177 -19.30 24.76 -5.13
CA LEU A 177 -18.83 25.84 -4.27
C LEU A 177 -18.24 27.00 -5.09
N PHE A 178 -17.43 26.70 -6.11
CA PHE A 178 -16.83 27.71 -6.98
C PHE A 178 -17.88 28.54 -7.73
N VAL A 179 -18.93 27.90 -8.26
CA VAL A 179 -20.03 28.59 -8.95
C VAL A 179 -20.77 29.52 -8.00
N MET A 180 -21.09 29.07 -6.78
CA MET A 180 -21.76 29.91 -5.78
C MET A 180 -20.90 31.13 -5.39
N CYS A 181 -19.58 30.95 -5.24
CA CYS A 181 -18.67 32.05 -4.97
C CYS A 181 -18.62 33.07 -6.12
N LEU A 182 -18.64 32.61 -7.38
CA LEU A 182 -18.71 33.51 -8.54
C LEU A 182 -20.03 34.27 -8.59
N ALA A 183 -21.16 33.62 -8.32
CA ALA A 183 -22.46 34.28 -8.30
C ALA A 183 -22.48 35.42 -7.28
N VAL A 184 -22.06 35.15 -6.04
CA VAL A 184 -21.99 36.17 -4.99
C VAL A 184 -21.01 37.31 -5.36
N ALA A 185 -19.86 36.99 -5.96
CA ALA A 185 -18.91 38.01 -6.39
C ALA A 185 -19.47 38.93 -7.50
N VAL A 186 -20.20 38.36 -8.46
CA VAL A 186 -20.86 39.11 -9.53
C VAL A 186 -22.00 39.95 -8.97
N GLU A 187 -22.85 39.37 -8.11
CA GLU A 187 -23.94 40.10 -7.45
C GLU A 187 -23.43 41.29 -6.64
N MET A 188 -22.36 41.08 -5.86
CA MET A 188 -21.69 42.15 -5.12
C MET A 188 -21.14 43.22 -6.06
N GLY A 189 -20.46 42.83 -7.15
CA GLY A 189 -19.92 43.77 -8.14
C GLY A 189 -21.00 44.59 -8.85
N LEU A 190 -22.12 43.95 -9.20
CA LEU A 190 -23.28 44.62 -9.80
C LEU A 190 -24.00 45.54 -8.80
N TRP A 191 -24.14 45.11 -7.55
CA TRP A 191 -24.73 45.92 -6.48
C TRP A 191 -23.90 47.18 -6.22
N LEU A 192 -22.57 47.02 -6.15
CA LEU A 192 -21.62 48.12 -5.96
C LEU A 192 -21.70 49.15 -7.10
N LYS A 193 -21.75 48.70 -8.35
CA LYS A 193 -21.90 49.58 -9.51
C LYS A 193 -23.26 50.29 -9.55
N ARG A 194 -24.33 49.62 -9.09
CA ARG A 194 -25.67 50.20 -9.07
C ARG A 194 -25.87 51.24 -7.97
N HIS A 195 -25.19 51.08 -6.83
CA HIS A 195 -25.33 51.97 -5.67
C HIS A 195 -24.14 52.92 -5.48
N GLU A 196 -23.32 53.12 -6.52
CA GLU A 196 -22.10 53.93 -6.48
C GLU A 196 -22.35 55.33 -5.88
N GLU A 197 -23.48 55.98 -6.18
CA GLU A 197 -23.83 57.30 -5.62
C GLU A 197 -24.17 57.30 -4.11
N GLN A 198 -24.56 56.17 -3.52
CA GLN A 198 -24.80 56.07 -2.07
C GLN A 198 -23.53 55.74 -1.27
N LEU A 199 -22.52 55.13 -1.90
CA LEU A 199 -21.25 54.78 -1.25
C LEU A 199 -20.38 56.01 -0.92
N ASP A 200 -20.50 57.12 -1.66
CA ASP A 200 -19.78 58.37 -1.39
C ASP A 200 -20.18 59.04 -0.06
N THR A 201 -21.31 58.64 0.53
CA THR A 201 -21.77 59.14 1.84
C THR A 201 -21.18 58.39 3.03
N LEU A 202 -20.58 57.20 2.82
CA LEU A 202 -19.97 56.38 3.87
C LEU A 202 -18.49 56.77 4.06
N PRO A 203 -18.05 57.13 5.28
CA PRO A 203 -16.71 57.70 5.53
C PRO A 203 -15.53 56.74 5.23
N TYR A 204 -15.80 55.46 4.97
CA TYR A 204 -14.77 54.45 4.72
C TYR A 204 -14.39 54.30 3.23
N TYR A 205 -15.21 54.80 2.30
CA TYR A 205 -15.05 54.56 0.85
C TYR A 205 -14.83 55.85 0.03
N ARG A 206 -14.24 56.90 0.62
CA ARG A 206 -14.04 58.20 -0.05
C ARG A 206 -12.83 58.19 -1.01
N ARG A 207 -13.09 58.35 -2.31
CA ARG A 207 -12.12 58.42 -3.43
C ARG A 207 -11.30 59.74 -3.55
N VAL A 208 -10.98 60.46 -2.48
CA VAL A 208 -10.51 61.87 -2.60
C VAL A 208 -8.97 62.07 -2.74
N TYR A 209 -8.15 61.07 -3.05
CA TYR A 209 -6.68 61.31 -3.19
C TYR A 209 -5.99 60.73 -4.44
N PHE A 210 -6.70 60.52 -5.55
CA PHE A 210 -6.08 59.93 -6.75
C PHE A 210 -6.10 60.76 -8.04
N GLY A 211 -6.44 62.06 -8.02
CA GLY A 211 -6.63 62.75 -9.29
C GLY A 211 -6.53 64.27 -9.34
N GLU A 212 -5.62 64.93 -8.61
CA GLU A 212 -5.31 66.33 -8.94
C GLU A 212 -3.84 66.68 -8.64
N GLY A 213 -2.97 66.07 -9.43
CA GLY A 213 -1.64 66.58 -9.71
C GLY A 213 -1.57 66.98 -11.18
N ILE A 214 -1.29 68.27 -11.42
CA ILE A 214 -0.79 68.86 -12.67
C ILE A 214 -1.85 69.28 -13.71
N ASN A 215 -2.33 70.53 -13.65
CA ASN A 215 -2.11 71.58 -14.68
C ASN A 215 -2.98 72.83 -14.53
N HIS A 216 -2.41 73.98 -14.94
CA HIS A 216 -2.93 75.36 -15.04
C HIS A 216 -2.89 76.20 -13.74
N GLY A 217 -2.09 77.25 -13.59
CA GLY A 217 -1.30 78.02 -14.57
C GLY A 217 -2.05 79.25 -15.10
N LYS A 218 -2.44 80.18 -14.21
CA LYS A 218 -2.45 81.66 -14.30
C LYS A 218 -3.46 82.23 -13.33
#